data_AF-A0A4Q5X6A0-F1
#
_entry.id   AF-A0A4Q5X6A0-F1
#
_cell.length_a   1.000
_cell.length_b   1.000
_cell.length_c   1.000
_cell.angle_alpha   90.00
_cell.angle_beta   90.00
_cell.angle_gamma   90.00
#
_symmetry.space_group_name_H-M   'P 1'
#
loop_
_entity.id
_entity.type
_entity.pdbx_description
1 polymer ?
#
loop_
_entity_poly.entity_id
_entity_poly.type
_entity_poly.pdbx_seq_one_letter_code
_entity_poly.pdbx_strand_id
1 'polypeptide(L)'
;MFGKRTTTGGPAVPPPTAAAEAPRLTTPPPPPKAVAAVAAALSDPPPPPPRPAGGPKPQAAAASSKPKAAPPPPPKEKVAAIDNRSDEYYRTKTEVFNALIDTIDLSQLAQLDQESAREEIRDIVIEIVSIKNVVMSVAEQETLLEDICNDVLGYGPLEPLLARDDIADIMVNGAGTTYIEVAGKIQRTNIRFRDNAQLMNICQRIVSQVGRRVDESSPICDARLADGSRVNVIAPPLAIDGPALTIRKFRKDKLKITDLVGFGSISEPGAEILRIIGACRCNVLISGGTGSGKTTLLNTLTAFIAPGERVITCEDAAELQLQQPHVVR
;
A
#
# COMPACT_ATOMS: atom_id res chain seq x y z
N MET A 1 27.89 -65.62 40.88
CA MET A 1 28.11 -66.23 42.22
C MET A 1 28.34 -65.13 43.25
N PHE A 2 27.83 -65.35 44.45
CA PHE A 2 27.62 -64.41 45.56
C PHE A 2 28.88 -63.86 46.25
N GLY A 3 28.73 -62.72 46.93
CA GLY A 3 29.58 -62.29 48.07
C GLY A 3 29.58 -60.77 48.31
N LYS A 4 28.56 -60.20 48.96
CA LYS A 4 28.45 -59.82 50.40
C LYS A 4 28.96 -58.40 50.74
N ARG A 5 28.07 -57.67 51.44
CA ARG A 5 28.13 -56.26 51.92
C ARG A 5 29.05 -56.08 53.14
N THR A 6 29.51 -54.84 53.35
CA THR A 6 29.50 -54.06 54.62
C THR A 6 29.95 -52.62 54.29
N THR A 7 29.04 -51.64 54.24
CA THR A 7 28.77 -50.59 55.25
C THR A 7 29.97 -49.72 55.66
N THR A 8 29.97 -48.44 55.27
CA THR A 8 30.43 -47.29 56.09
C THR A 8 30.05 -45.95 55.42
N GLY A 9 29.43 -45.07 56.20
CA GLY A 9 29.61 -43.60 56.18
C GLY A 9 29.17 -42.81 54.95
N GLY A 10 27.94 -42.28 54.96
CA GLY A 10 27.56 -41.15 54.11
C GLY A 10 27.88 -39.79 54.76
N PRO A 11 28.10 -38.72 53.98
CA PRO A 11 27.86 -37.36 54.43
C PRO A 11 26.44 -36.91 54.07
N ALA A 12 25.82 -36.23 55.01
CA ALA A 12 24.43 -35.79 54.99
C ALA A 12 24.13 -34.78 53.88
N VAL A 13 23.07 -35.05 53.13
CA VAL A 13 22.40 -34.09 52.24
C VAL A 13 21.38 -33.32 53.09
N PRO A 14 21.37 -31.97 53.09
CA PRO A 14 20.34 -31.22 53.80
C PRO A 14 18.98 -31.37 53.09
N PRO A 15 17.85 -31.35 53.83
CA PRO A 15 16.52 -31.53 53.27
C PRO A 15 16.09 -30.33 52.41
N PRO A 16 15.20 -30.52 51.42
CA PRO A 16 14.65 -29.43 50.63
C PRO A 16 13.74 -28.56 51.52
N THR A 17 14.07 -27.27 51.60
CA THR A 17 13.23 -26.25 52.21
C THR A 17 11.86 -26.21 51.53
N ALA A 18 10.83 -26.11 52.36
CA ALA A 18 9.43 -26.09 52.02
C ALA A 18 9.07 -25.09 50.93
N ALA A 19 8.13 -25.51 50.09
CA ALA A 19 7.47 -24.71 49.06
C ALA A 19 6.96 -23.38 49.63
N ALA A 20 7.41 -22.27 49.04
CA ALA A 20 6.79 -20.98 49.22
C ALA A 20 5.46 -20.98 48.44
N GLU A 21 4.38 -20.78 49.19
CA GLU A 21 3.00 -20.63 48.72
C GLU A 21 2.90 -19.55 47.63
N ALA A 22 2.30 -19.92 46.50
CA ALA A 22 1.90 -18.99 45.46
C ALA A 22 0.80 -18.04 45.99
N PRO A 23 0.83 -16.73 45.69
CA PRO A 23 -0.26 -15.84 46.05
C PRO A 23 -1.52 -16.23 45.26
N ARG A 24 -2.58 -16.60 46.00
CA ARG A 24 -3.91 -16.86 45.44
C ARG A 24 -4.44 -15.58 44.80
N LEU A 25 -4.83 -15.68 43.53
CA LEU A 25 -5.65 -14.70 42.82
C LEU A 25 -6.95 -14.47 43.61
N THR A 26 -7.08 -13.29 44.19
CA THR A 26 -8.33 -12.82 44.80
C THR A 26 -9.34 -12.55 43.70
N THR A 27 -10.48 -13.24 43.75
CA THR A 27 -11.65 -12.99 42.90
C THR A 27 -12.17 -11.55 43.06
N PRO A 28 -12.63 -10.88 41.98
CA PRO A 28 -13.22 -9.55 42.09
C PRO A 28 -14.56 -9.59 42.84
N PRO A 29 -14.93 -8.52 43.58
CA PRO A 29 -16.19 -8.47 44.31
C PRO A 29 -17.40 -8.39 43.36
N PRO A 30 -18.59 -8.87 43.78
CA PRO A 30 -19.81 -8.82 42.96
C PRO A 30 -20.31 -7.37 42.78
N PRO A 31 -21.04 -7.08 41.70
CA PRO A 31 -21.58 -5.74 41.46
C PRO A 31 -22.67 -5.40 42.49
N PRO A 32 -22.79 -4.13 42.92
CA PRO A 32 -23.83 -3.72 43.86
C PRO A 32 -25.22 -3.81 43.22
N LYS A 33 -26.18 -4.36 44.00
CA LYS A 33 -27.60 -4.43 43.65
C LYS A 33 -28.22 -3.04 43.59
N ALA A 34 -29.12 -2.88 42.62
CA ALA A 34 -29.88 -1.68 42.28
C ALA A 34 -30.58 -1.04 43.48
N VAL A 35 -30.44 0.28 43.59
CA VAL A 35 -31.32 1.15 44.38
C VAL A 35 -32.22 1.88 43.39
N ALA A 36 -33.52 1.78 43.62
CA ALA A 36 -34.58 2.35 42.79
C ALA A 36 -34.78 3.86 43.03
N ALA A 37 -35.29 4.50 41.97
CA ALA A 37 -36.00 5.79 41.91
C ALA A 37 -35.18 7.09 42.11
N VAL A 38 -35.07 7.90 41.06
CA VAL A 38 -36.03 8.98 40.71
C VAL A 38 -35.94 9.22 39.19
N ALA A 39 -37.03 8.95 38.47
CA ALA A 39 -37.17 9.28 37.05
C ALA A 39 -37.66 10.74 36.93
N ALA A 40 -36.83 11.61 36.34
CA ALA A 40 -37.25 12.93 35.91
C ALA A 40 -37.93 12.80 34.54
N ALA A 41 -39.21 13.17 34.49
CA ALA A 41 -40.01 13.20 33.29
C ALA A 41 -39.55 14.33 32.35
N LEU A 42 -39.15 13.98 31.13
CA LEU A 42 -39.20 14.86 29.97
C LEU A 42 -40.08 14.19 28.94
N SER A 43 -41.20 14.85 28.65
CA SER A 43 -42.29 14.45 27.77
C SER A 43 -41.91 14.55 26.30
N ASP A 44 -42.12 13.47 25.55
CA ASP A 44 -42.14 13.48 24.08
C ASP A 44 -43.39 14.22 23.55
N PRO A 45 -43.28 14.98 22.43
CA PRO A 45 -44.44 15.60 21.79
C PRO A 45 -45.27 14.59 20.97
N PRO A 46 -46.60 14.76 20.87
CA PRO A 46 -47.48 13.82 20.16
C PRO A 46 -47.41 13.97 18.63
N PRO A 47 -47.76 12.92 17.87
CA PRO A 47 -47.74 12.93 16.40
C PRO A 47 -48.92 13.73 15.79
N PRO A 48 -48.76 14.30 14.58
CA PRO A 48 -49.83 15.04 13.91
C PRO A 48 -50.91 14.11 13.29
N PRO A 49 -52.18 14.55 13.19
CA PRO A 49 -53.29 13.74 12.72
C PRO A 49 -53.34 13.58 11.19
N PRO A 50 -54.00 12.52 10.66
CA PRO A 50 -54.08 12.25 9.22
C PRO A 50 -55.12 13.15 8.54
N ARG A 51 -54.82 13.62 7.32
CA ARG A 51 -55.79 14.31 6.45
C ARG A 51 -56.49 13.31 5.52
N PRO A 52 -57.80 13.48 5.24
CA PRO A 52 -58.61 12.48 4.57
C PRO A 52 -58.48 12.54 3.04
N ALA A 53 -58.67 11.36 2.43
CA ALA A 53 -58.81 11.17 0.99
C ALA A 53 -60.19 11.59 0.48
N GLY A 54 -60.23 12.26 -0.67
CA GLY A 54 -61.43 12.51 -1.46
C GLY A 54 -61.05 12.80 -2.92
N GLY A 55 -61.59 12.04 -3.88
CA GLY A 55 -61.64 12.40 -5.31
C GLY A 55 -63.03 12.94 -5.70
N PRO A 56 -63.43 13.04 -7.00
CA PRO A 56 -62.66 13.17 -8.25
C PRO A 56 -63.19 14.25 -9.28
N LYS A 57 -62.32 14.63 -10.27
CA LYS A 57 -62.58 15.16 -11.67
C LYS A 57 -63.16 16.59 -11.88
N PRO A 58 -63.10 17.23 -13.10
CA PRO A 58 -62.40 16.94 -14.39
C PRO A 58 -61.72 18.15 -15.15
N GLN A 59 -60.98 17.81 -16.22
CA GLN A 59 -60.72 18.52 -17.51
C GLN A 59 -59.71 19.70 -17.68
N ALA A 60 -58.65 19.38 -18.45
CA ALA A 60 -58.07 20.06 -19.62
C ALA A 60 -57.80 21.59 -19.66
N ALA A 61 -56.52 21.95 -19.78
CA ALA A 61 -56.02 23.00 -20.70
C ALA A 61 -54.49 22.87 -20.89
N ALA A 62 -54.03 23.10 -22.13
CA ALA A 62 -52.65 22.96 -22.58
C ALA A 62 -51.71 24.05 -22.05
N ALA A 63 -50.45 23.69 -21.77
CA ALA A 63 -49.32 24.62 -21.76
C ALA A 63 -48.00 23.89 -22.08
N SER A 64 -47.34 24.34 -23.14
CA SER A 64 -46.03 23.90 -23.63
C SER A 64 -44.91 24.07 -22.60
N SER A 65 -44.12 23.03 -22.32
CA SER A 65 -42.86 23.14 -21.58
C SER A 65 -41.67 22.84 -22.51
N LYS A 66 -40.72 23.79 -22.55
CA LYS A 66 -39.46 23.72 -23.31
C LYS A 66 -38.58 22.56 -22.80
N PRO A 67 -37.73 21.93 -23.64
CA PRO A 67 -36.80 20.90 -23.17
C PRO A 67 -35.79 21.51 -22.19
N LYS A 68 -35.68 20.90 -21.01
CA LYS A 68 -34.70 21.24 -19.98
C LYS A 68 -33.30 20.93 -20.51
N ALA A 69 -32.45 21.95 -20.61
CA ALA A 69 -31.06 21.82 -21.04
C ALA A 69 -30.33 20.77 -20.19
N ALA A 70 -29.54 19.93 -20.86
CA ALA A 70 -28.71 18.92 -20.22
C ALA A 70 -27.73 19.58 -19.23
N PRO A 71 -27.42 18.93 -18.09
CA PRO A 71 -26.44 19.44 -17.15
C PRO A 71 -25.07 19.59 -17.83
N PRO A 72 -24.28 20.61 -17.45
CA PRO A 72 -22.96 20.82 -18.03
C PRO A 72 -22.07 19.58 -17.80
N PRO A 73 -21.17 19.25 -18.76
CA PRO A 73 -20.27 18.12 -18.60
C PRO A 73 -19.42 18.29 -17.34
N PRO A 74 -19.08 17.18 -16.64
CA PRO A 74 -18.26 17.24 -15.44
C PRO A 74 -16.94 17.97 -15.75
N PRO A 75 -16.41 18.74 -14.78
CA PRO A 75 -15.17 19.47 -14.97
C PRO A 75 -14.07 18.51 -15.44
N LYS A 76 -13.41 18.86 -16.54
CA LYS A 76 -12.33 18.05 -17.13
C LYS A 76 -11.29 17.76 -16.06
N GLU A 77 -11.18 16.50 -15.68
CA GLU A 77 -10.24 15.98 -14.71
C GLU A 77 -8.82 16.38 -15.15
N LYS A 78 -8.03 16.99 -14.26
CA LYS A 78 -6.66 17.41 -14.61
C LYS A 78 -5.80 16.17 -14.73
N VAL A 79 -5.40 15.84 -15.97
CA VAL A 79 -4.45 14.77 -16.25
C VAL A 79 -3.04 15.30 -16.03
N ALA A 80 -2.31 14.72 -15.09
CA ALA A 80 -0.89 14.96 -14.93
C ALA A 80 -0.16 14.32 -16.14
N ALA A 81 0.43 15.16 -16.98
CA ALA A 81 1.27 14.70 -18.08
C ALA A 81 2.61 14.21 -17.50
N ILE A 82 2.73 12.89 -17.37
CA ILE A 82 3.95 12.22 -16.90
C ILE A 82 4.74 11.72 -18.10
N ASP A 83 4.05 11.25 -19.13
CA ASP A 83 4.65 10.81 -20.39
C ASP A 83 4.14 11.65 -21.58
N ASN A 84 5.01 12.42 -22.25
CA ASN A 84 4.61 13.29 -23.37
C ASN A 84 4.65 12.60 -24.75
N ARG A 85 4.76 11.26 -24.80
CA ARG A 85 4.87 10.52 -26.06
C ARG A 85 3.56 10.51 -26.87
N SER A 86 3.70 10.47 -28.19
CA SER A 86 2.59 10.47 -29.15
C SER A 86 1.87 9.12 -29.19
N ASP A 87 0.59 9.11 -29.56
CA ASP A 87 -0.17 7.86 -29.77
C ASP A 87 0.47 6.96 -30.84
N GLU A 88 1.16 7.56 -31.82
CA GLU A 88 1.92 6.85 -32.85
C GLU A 88 3.08 6.04 -32.26
N TYR A 89 3.83 6.63 -31.32
CA TYR A 89 4.89 5.92 -30.60
C TYR A 89 4.37 4.67 -29.88
N TYR A 90 3.23 4.77 -29.18
CA TYR A 90 2.64 3.64 -28.48
C TYR A 90 2.19 2.51 -29.42
N ARG A 91 1.71 2.85 -30.62
CA ARG A 91 1.38 1.86 -31.66
C ARG A 91 2.63 1.16 -32.15
N THR A 92 3.66 1.91 -32.52
CA THR A 92 4.95 1.36 -32.93
C THR A 92 5.54 0.46 -31.84
N LYS A 93 5.53 0.89 -30.58
CA LYS A 93 5.97 0.10 -29.44
C LYS A 93 5.22 -1.22 -29.33
N THR A 94 3.90 -1.17 -29.43
CA THR A 94 3.05 -2.37 -29.38
C THR A 94 3.37 -3.35 -30.52
N GLU A 95 3.57 -2.83 -31.73
CA GLU A 95 3.90 -3.66 -32.90
C GLU A 95 5.28 -4.31 -32.81
N VAL A 96 6.29 -3.58 -32.32
CA VAL A 96 7.64 -4.11 -32.14
C VAL A 96 7.66 -5.13 -31.01
N PHE A 97 6.99 -4.85 -29.89
CA PHE A 97 6.92 -5.76 -28.75
C PHE A 97 6.17 -7.07 -29.05
N ASN A 98 5.08 -7.02 -29.84
CA ASN A 98 4.40 -8.24 -30.25
C ASN A 98 5.31 -9.12 -31.13
N ALA A 99 6.04 -8.50 -32.07
CA ALA A 99 7.02 -9.23 -32.88
C ALA A 99 8.17 -9.80 -32.03
N LEU A 100 8.56 -9.12 -30.95
CA LEU A 100 9.56 -9.62 -30.00
C LEU A 100 9.04 -10.87 -29.26
N ILE A 101 7.80 -10.86 -28.79
CA ILE A 101 7.21 -12.03 -28.12
C ILE A 101 7.05 -13.21 -29.08
N ASP A 102 6.72 -12.95 -30.34
CA ASP A 102 6.58 -14.02 -31.34
C ASP A 102 7.94 -14.64 -31.74
N THR A 103 9.04 -13.92 -31.53
CA THR A 103 10.40 -14.36 -31.86
C THR A 103 11.16 -14.94 -30.67
N ILE A 104 10.82 -14.55 -29.44
CA ILE A 104 11.53 -14.95 -28.22
C ILE A 104 10.64 -15.74 -27.28
N ASP A 105 11.19 -16.83 -26.74
CA ASP A 105 10.64 -17.47 -25.56
C ASP A 105 11.06 -16.72 -24.28
N LEU A 106 10.11 -16.00 -23.66
CA LEU A 106 10.29 -15.26 -22.40
C LEU A 106 10.88 -16.13 -21.27
N SER A 107 10.70 -17.45 -21.32
CA SER A 107 11.26 -18.37 -20.32
C SER A 107 12.78 -18.52 -20.42
N GLN A 108 13.37 -18.32 -21.61
CA GLN A 108 14.82 -18.36 -21.81
C GLN A 108 15.49 -17.08 -21.28
N LEU A 109 14.87 -15.92 -21.54
CA LEU A 109 15.33 -14.63 -20.99
C LEU A 109 15.33 -14.62 -19.45
N ALA A 110 14.40 -15.34 -18.82
CA ALA A 110 14.34 -15.44 -17.37
C ALA A 110 15.48 -16.26 -16.74
N GLN A 111 16.22 -17.05 -17.53
CA GLN A 111 17.39 -17.80 -17.05
C GLN A 111 18.71 -17.02 -17.18
N LEU A 112 18.72 -15.97 -18.00
CA LEU A 112 19.88 -15.11 -18.17
C LEU A 112 19.96 -14.09 -17.04
N ASP A 113 21.16 -13.56 -16.81
CA ASP A 113 21.34 -12.37 -16.00
C ASP A 113 20.75 -11.13 -16.72
N GLN A 114 20.48 -10.06 -15.96
CA GLN A 114 19.82 -8.88 -16.52
C GLN A 114 20.64 -8.17 -17.61
N GLU A 115 21.97 -8.22 -17.56
CA GLU A 115 22.81 -7.56 -18.57
C GLU A 115 22.73 -8.34 -19.88
N SER A 116 22.92 -9.65 -19.83
CA SER A 116 22.81 -10.54 -21.02
C SER A 116 21.42 -10.49 -21.64
N ALA A 117 20.35 -10.55 -20.83
CA ALA A 117 18.98 -10.48 -21.32
C ALA A 117 18.69 -9.14 -22.02
N ARG A 118 19.28 -8.05 -21.52
CA ARG A 118 19.12 -6.71 -22.12
C ARG A 118 19.84 -6.60 -23.46
N GLU A 119 21.02 -7.20 -23.59
CA GLU A 119 21.76 -7.26 -24.86
C GLU A 119 21.01 -8.08 -25.91
N GLU A 120 20.47 -9.24 -25.54
CA GLU A 120 19.71 -10.09 -26.47
C GLU A 120 18.43 -9.42 -26.96
N ILE A 121 17.67 -8.78 -26.05
CA ILE A 121 16.50 -7.97 -26.42
C ILE A 121 16.91 -6.83 -27.36
N ARG A 122 18.06 -6.19 -27.11
CA ARG A 122 18.56 -5.08 -27.94
C ARG A 122 18.76 -5.50 -29.38
N ASP A 123 19.48 -6.60 -29.60
CA ASP A 123 19.81 -7.07 -30.94
C ASP A 123 18.55 -7.42 -31.75
N ILE A 124 17.59 -8.09 -31.10
CA ILE A 124 16.34 -8.51 -31.73
C ILE A 124 15.42 -7.31 -32.03
N VAL A 125 15.35 -6.34 -31.12
CA VAL A 125 14.59 -5.10 -31.37
C VAL A 125 15.17 -4.33 -32.56
N ILE A 126 16.50 -4.24 -32.68
CA ILE A 126 17.16 -3.58 -33.82
C ILE A 126 16.80 -4.32 -35.12
N GLU A 127 16.84 -5.65 -35.13
CA GLU A 127 16.46 -6.46 -36.28
C GLU A 127 14.98 -6.24 -36.67
N ILE A 128 14.05 -6.28 -35.71
CA ILE A 128 12.62 -6.06 -35.94
C ILE A 128 12.35 -4.67 -36.51
N VAL A 129 12.99 -3.62 -35.96
CA VAL A 129 12.85 -2.24 -36.46
C VAL A 129 13.33 -2.15 -37.91
N SER A 130 14.44 -2.83 -38.25
CA SER A 130 14.95 -2.90 -39.62
C SER A 130 14.00 -3.63 -40.57
N ILE A 131 13.44 -4.77 -40.16
CA ILE A 131 12.52 -5.57 -41.00
C ILE A 131 11.21 -4.81 -41.26
N LYS A 132 10.69 -4.12 -40.25
CA LYS A 132 9.41 -3.37 -40.36
C LYS A 132 9.54 -2.02 -41.05
N ASN A 133 10.75 -1.61 -41.47
CA ASN A 133 11.03 -0.31 -42.10
C ASN A 133 10.46 0.88 -41.30
N VAL A 134 10.52 0.81 -39.97
CA VAL A 134 10.06 1.91 -39.13
C VAL A 134 11.11 3.01 -39.15
N VAL A 135 10.75 4.19 -39.66
CA VAL A 135 11.64 5.34 -39.71
C VAL A 135 11.61 6.05 -38.37
N MET A 136 12.72 6.00 -37.64
CA MET A 136 12.91 6.73 -36.38
C MET A 136 14.37 7.15 -36.22
N SER A 137 14.62 8.16 -35.40
CA SER A 137 15.96 8.58 -35.02
C SER A 137 16.62 7.58 -34.06
N VAL A 138 17.94 7.62 -33.97
CA VAL A 138 18.71 6.76 -33.04
C VAL A 138 18.26 6.97 -31.59
N ALA A 139 17.96 8.21 -31.20
CA ALA A 139 17.47 8.53 -29.86
C ALA A 139 16.08 7.95 -29.57
N GLU A 140 15.16 7.97 -30.55
CA GLU A 140 13.84 7.34 -30.43
C GLU A 140 13.96 5.81 -30.34
N GLN A 141 14.88 5.22 -31.10
CA GLN A 141 15.16 3.80 -31.06
C GLN A 141 15.72 3.35 -29.70
N GLU A 142 16.66 4.10 -29.12
CA GLU A 142 17.18 3.83 -27.77
C GLU A 142 16.09 3.95 -26.70
N THR A 143 15.23 4.96 -26.82
CA THR A 143 14.09 5.16 -25.91
C THR A 143 13.10 4.00 -26.00
N LEU A 144 12.78 3.55 -27.22
CA LEU A 144 11.90 2.42 -27.48
C LEU A 144 12.47 1.12 -26.91
N LEU A 145 13.77 0.92 -27.07
CA LEU A 145 14.48 -0.23 -26.54
C LEU A 145 14.46 -0.25 -25.02
N GLU A 146 14.72 0.89 -24.37
CA GLU A 146 14.63 0.99 -22.91
C GLU A 146 13.22 0.69 -22.40
N ASP A 147 12.20 1.23 -23.06
CA ASP A 147 10.80 0.96 -22.76
C ASP A 147 10.43 -0.52 -22.91
N ILE A 148 10.92 -1.19 -23.96
CA ILE A 148 10.68 -2.62 -24.19
C ILE A 148 11.42 -3.45 -23.13
N CYS A 149 12.68 -3.10 -22.81
CA CYS A 149 13.43 -3.76 -21.74
C CYS A 149 12.70 -3.62 -20.40
N ASN A 150 12.14 -2.44 -20.10
CA ASN A 150 11.36 -2.22 -18.89
C ASN A 150 10.07 -3.05 -18.88
N ASP A 151 9.40 -3.23 -20.01
CA ASP A 151 8.22 -4.10 -20.11
C ASP A 151 8.58 -5.58 -19.90
N VAL A 152 9.70 -6.04 -20.45
CA VAL A 152 10.13 -7.45 -20.38
C VAL A 152 10.80 -7.81 -19.05
N LEU A 153 11.65 -6.94 -18.51
CA LEU A 153 12.50 -7.24 -17.34
C LEU A 153 12.11 -6.43 -16.09
N GLY A 154 11.56 -5.23 -16.27
CA GLY A 154 11.24 -4.29 -15.18
C GLY A 154 9.75 -4.26 -14.79
N TYR A 155 9.28 -3.10 -14.34
CA TYR A 155 7.87 -2.83 -14.02
C TYR A 155 7.10 -2.11 -15.14
N GLY A 156 7.66 -2.08 -16.35
CA GLY A 156 7.04 -1.52 -17.56
C GLY A 156 6.63 -0.06 -17.39
N PRO A 157 5.37 0.31 -17.71
CA PRO A 157 4.89 1.69 -17.60
C PRO A 157 4.93 2.29 -16.19
N LEU A 158 5.16 1.49 -15.14
CA LEU A 158 5.24 1.96 -13.76
C LEU A 158 6.60 2.54 -13.38
N GLU A 159 7.67 2.19 -14.09
CA GLU A 159 9.04 2.66 -13.79
C GLU A 159 9.15 4.18 -13.57
N PRO A 160 8.63 5.06 -14.45
CA PRO A 160 8.71 6.50 -14.23
C PRO A 160 7.95 6.97 -12.99
N LEU A 161 6.91 6.25 -12.55
CA LEU A 161 6.15 6.55 -11.33
C LEU A 161 6.91 6.06 -10.08
N LEU A 162 7.54 4.89 -10.17
CA LEU A 162 8.35 4.32 -9.10
C LEU A 162 9.64 5.12 -8.86
N ALA A 163 10.22 5.73 -9.89
CA ALA A 163 11.39 6.60 -9.76
C ALA A 163 11.11 7.91 -9.00
N ARG A 164 9.86 8.38 -8.98
CA ARG A 164 9.45 9.68 -8.42
C ARG A 164 9.19 9.65 -6.91
N ASP A 165 10.08 10.22 -6.11
CA ASP A 165 9.96 10.22 -4.64
C ASP A 165 8.82 11.12 -4.10
N ASP A 166 8.25 12.00 -4.92
CA ASP A 166 7.14 12.89 -4.54
C ASP A 166 5.76 12.19 -4.51
N ILE A 167 5.67 11.00 -5.09
CA ILE A 167 4.44 10.20 -5.15
C ILE A 167 4.29 9.37 -3.87
N ALA A 168 3.11 9.44 -3.25
CA ALA A 168 2.77 8.64 -2.07
C ALA A 168 2.16 7.29 -2.46
N ASP A 169 1.13 7.32 -3.33
CA ASP A 169 0.39 6.13 -3.76
C ASP A 169 0.27 6.12 -5.29
N ILE A 170 0.35 4.93 -5.89
CA ILE A 170 0.07 4.65 -7.31
C ILE A 170 -1.10 3.67 -7.35
N MET A 171 -2.16 4.00 -8.07
CA MET A 171 -3.36 3.18 -8.18
C MET A 171 -3.68 2.94 -9.66
N VAL A 172 -3.67 1.68 -10.07
CA VAL A 172 -3.99 1.25 -11.44
C VAL A 172 -5.30 0.49 -11.42
N ASN A 173 -6.27 0.97 -12.19
CA ASN A 173 -7.59 0.37 -12.34
C ASN A 173 -7.72 -0.12 -13.79
N GLY A 174 -7.26 -1.34 -14.04
CA GLY A 174 -7.12 -1.90 -15.39
C GLY A 174 -6.06 -1.17 -16.22
N ALA A 175 -5.86 -1.64 -17.45
CA ALA A 175 -4.78 -1.17 -18.32
C ALA A 175 -4.87 0.33 -18.71
N GLY A 176 -6.09 0.89 -18.75
CA GLY A 176 -6.33 2.23 -19.30
C GLY A 176 -6.27 3.38 -18.30
N THR A 177 -6.26 3.10 -17.00
CA THR A 177 -6.46 4.14 -15.98
C THR A 177 -5.50 4.02 -14.81
N THR A 178 -4.61 5.01 -14.68
CA THR A 178 -3.64 5.11 -13.59
C THR A 178 -3.78 6.44 -12.86
N TYR A 179 -3.88 6.39 -11.54
CA TYR A 179 -3.90 7.54 -10.64
C TYR A 179 -2.66 7.54 -9.76
N ILE A 180 -2.26 8.73 -9.32
CA ILE A 180 -1.21 8.92 -8.33
C ILE A 180 -1.69 9.88 -7.24
N GLU A 181 -1.19 9.69 -6.03
CA GLU A 181 -1.32 10.67 -4.96
C GLU A 181 -0.03 11.48 -4.82
N VAL A 182 -0.14 12.80 -4.98
CA VAL A 182 0.97 13.74 -4.74
C VAL A 182 0.47 14.78 -3.75
N ALA A 183 1.22 14.96 -2.65
CA ALA A 183 0.88 15.91 -1.58
C ALA A 183 -0.59 15.80 -1.08
N GLY A 184 -1.10 14.58 -0.89
CA GLY A 184 -2.46 14.33 -0.38
C GLY A 184 -3.57 14.51 -1.42
N LYS A 185 -3.24 14.73 -2.70
CA LYS A 185 -4.20 14.91 -3.78
C LYS A 185 -4.07 13.83 -4.83
N ILE A 186 -5.17 13.12 -5.08
CA ILE A 186 -5.28 12.14 -6.15
C ILE A 186 -5.37 12.87 -7.50
N GLN A 187 -4.54 12.44 -8.45
CA GLN A 187 -4.47 12.98 -9.79
C GLN A 187 -4.41 11.84 -10.80
N ARG A 188 -5.20 11.95 -11.87
CA ARG A 188 -5.12 10.99 -12.97
C ARG A 188 -3.86 11.26 -13.79
N THR A 189 -3.19 10.20 -14.20
CA THR A 189 -1.99 10.28 -15.05
C THR A 189 -2.34 9.91 -16.49
N ASN A 190 -1.40 10.16 -17.40
CA ASN A 190 -1.46 9.67 -18.77
C ASN A 190 -0.71 8.34 -18.99
N ILE A 191 -0.17 7.72 -17.94
CA ILE A 191 0.45 6.40 -18.01
C ILE A 191 -0.64 5.35 -18.28
N ARG A 192 -0.39 4.52 -19.30
CA ARG A 192 -1.29 3.43 -19.72
C ARG A 192 -0.48 2.17 -19.98
N PHE A 193 -1.11 1.04 -19.70
CA PHE A 193 -0.65 -0.26 -20.13
C PHE A 193 -1.25 -0.56 -21.51
N ARG A 194 -0.57 -1.41 -22.27
CA ARG A 194 -1.05 -1.88 -23.57
C ARG A 194 -2.39 -2.60 -23.44
N ASP A 195 -2.46 -3.53 -22.49
CA ASP A 195 -3.64 -4.36 -22.24
C ASP A 195 -3.63 -4.91 -20.80
N ASN A 196 -4.73 -5.56 -20.41
CA ASN A 196 -4.86 -6.17 -19.08
C ASN A 196 -3.89 -7.36 -18.90
N ALA A 197 -3.41 -7.98 -19.97
CA ALA A 197 -2.44 -9.07 -19.88
C ALA A 197 -1.05 -8.56 -19.47
N GLN A 198 -0.62 -7.41 -20.01
CA GLN A 198 0.62 -6.75 -19.60
C GLN A 198 0.57 -6.36 -18.12
N LEU A 199 -0.54 -5.74 -17.69
CA LEU A 199 -0.72 -5.40 -16.27
C LEU A 199 -0.68 -6.65 -15.38
N MET A 200 -1.35 -7.73 -15.80
CA MET A 200 -1.34 -8.99 -15.05
C MET A 200 0.06 -9.62 -14.97
N ASN A 201 0.84 -9.58 -16.06
CA ASN A 201 2.22 -10.08 -16.09
C ASN A 201 3.12 -9.30 -15.12
N ILE A 202 2.97 -7.97 -15.07
CA ILE A 202 3.70 -7.12 -14.11
C ILE A 202 3.29 -7.44 -12.68
N CYS A 203 1.99 -7.61 -12.41
CA CYS A 203 1.48 -8.01 -11.10
C CYS A 203 2.07 -9.37 -10.66
N GLN A 204 2.08 -10.38 -11.54
CA GLN A 204 2.67 -11.69 -11.26
C GLN A 204 4.18 -11.61 -11.01
N ARG A 205 4.91 -10.76 -11.74
CA ARG A 205 6.34 -10.52 -11.52
C ARG A 205 6.61 -9.90 -10.14
N ILE A 206 5.85 -8.89 -9.75
CA ILE A 206 5.97 -8.27 -8.41
C ILE A 206 5.70 -9.29 -7.31
N VAL A 207 4.64 -10.09 -7.46
CA VAL A 207 4.19 -11.04 -6.45
C VAL A 207 5.13 -12.26 -6.36
N SER A 208 5.71 -12.70 -7.47
CA SER A 208 6.67 -13.81 -7.51
C SER A 208 8.02 -13.45 -6.87
N GLN A 209 8.45 -12.18 -6.91
CA GLN A 209 9.65 -11.71 -6.20
C GLN A 209 9.59 -11.94 -4.68
N VAL A 210 8.38 -11.96 -4.10
CA VAL A 210 8.16 -12.26 -2.67
C VAL A 210 7.71 -13.71 -2.41
N GLY A 211 7.85 -14.60 -3.40
CA GLY A 211 7.50 -16.02 -3.29
C GLY A 211 6.00 -16.28 -3.18
N ARG A 212 5.17 -15.36 -3.68
CA ARG A 212 3.70 -15.49 -3.70
C ARG A 212 3.21 -15.68 -5.13
N ARG A 213 1.90 -15.92 -5.29
CA ARG A 213 1.25 -16.05 -6.60
C ARG A 213 -0.04 -15.26 -6.65
N VAL A 214 -0.41 -14.80 -7.85
CA VAL A 214 -1.69 -14.16 -8.14
C VAL A 214 -2.22 -14.65 -9.48
N ASP A 215 -3.40 -15.26 -9.45
CA ASP A 215 -4.05 -15.90 -10.59
C ASP A 215 -5.56 -16.05 -10.31
N GLU A 216 -6.32 -16.66 -11.24
CA GLU A 216 -7.77 -16.84 -11.11
C GLU A 216 -8.18 -17.66 -9.87
N SER A 217 -7.30 -18.55 -9.38
CA SER A 217 -7.54 -19.35 -8.17
C SER A 217 -7.20 -18.60 -6.89
N SER A 218 -6.28 -17.63 -6.97
CA SER A 218 -5.78 -16.81 -5.88
C SER A 218 -5.77 -15.32 -6.30
N PRO A 219 -6.96 -14.69 -6.45
CA PRO A 219 -7.09 -13.40 -7.10
C PRO A 219 -6.68 -12.20 -6.26
N ILE A 220 -6.42 -12.36 -4.95
CA ILE A 220 -5.96 -11.26 -4.08
C ILE A 220 -4.58 -11.61 -3.55
N CYS A 221 -3.64 -10.67 -3.66
CA CYS A 221 -2.33 -10.84 -3.06
C CYS A 221 -1.74 -9.51 -2.58
N ASP A 222 -1.22 -9.53 -1.35
CA ASP A 222 -0.32 -8.49 -0.85
C ASP A 222 1.14 -8.91 -1.08
N ALA A 223 1.96 -7.97 -1.51
CA ALA A 223 3.37 -8.15 -1.81
C ALA A 223 4.20 -6.90 -1.42
N ARG A 224 5.51 -6.98 -1.65
CA ARG A 224 6.43 -5.87 -1.43
C ARG A 224 7.43 -5.77 -2.56
N LEU A 225 7.76 -4.54 -2.92
CA LEU A 225 8.86 -4.23 -3.82
C LEU A 225 10.19 -4.20 -3.06
N ALA A 226 11.29 -4.25 -3.81
CA ALA A 226 12.64 -4.21 -3.26
C ALA A 226 12.96 -2.91 -2.50
N ASP A 227 12.27 -1.80 -2.83
CA ASP A 227 12.39 -0.51 -2.14
C ASP A 227 11.61 -0.44 -0.81
N GLY A 228 10.88 -1.50 -0.46
CA GLY A 228 10.03 -1.58 0.74
C GLY A 228 8.58 -1.12 0.51
N SER A 229 8.25 -0.63 -0.68
CA SER A 229 6.89 -0.21 -1.03
C SER A 229 5.92 -1.39 -0.94
N ARG A 230 4.71 -1.13 -0.44
CA ARG A 230 3.67 -2.14 -0.26
C ARG A 230 2.84 -2.23 -1.53
N VAL A 231 2.50 -3.44 -1.93
CA VAL A 231 1.72 -3.70 -3.13
C VAL A 231 0.52 -4.54 -2.79
N ASN A 232 -0.65 -4.12 -3.26
CA ASN A 232 -1.87 -4.92 -3.26
C ASN A 232 -2.31 -5.15 -4.70
N VAL A 233 -2.57 -6.42 -5.04
CA VAL A 233 -3.06 -6.85 -6.35
C VAL A 233 -4.41 -7.51 -6.18
N ILE A 234 -5.36 -7.14 -7.06
CA ILE A 234 -6.65 -7.83 -7.23
C ILE A 234 -6.79 -8.20 -8.70
N ALA A 235 -6.91 -9.49 -8.99
CA ALA A 235 -7.06 -10.03 -10.32
C ALA A 235 -8.51 -10.48 -10.60
N PRO A 236 -8.89 -10.67 -11.88
CA PRO A 236 -10.11 -11.39 -12.24
C PRO A 236 -10.15 -12.79 -11.58
N PRO A 237 -11.34 -13.29 -11.19
CA PRO A 237 -12.67 -12.73 -11.46
C PRO A 237 -13.14 -11.64 -10.47
N LEU A 238 -12.36 -11.28 -9.45
CA LEU A 238 -12.78 -10.28 -8.46
C LEU A 238 -12.70 -8.85 -8.99
N ALA A 239 -11.71 -8.58 -9.85
CA ALA A 239 -11.58 -7.30 -10.53
C ALA A 239 -12.28 -7.36 -11.89
N ILE A 240 -13.58 -7.02 -11.91
CA ILE A 240 -14.49 -7.18 -13.06
C ILE A 240 -14.01 -6.40 -14.29
N ASP A 241 -13.52 -5.18 -14.09
CA ASP A 241 -13.07 -4.29 -15.16
C ASP A 241 -11.62 -4.59 -15.64
N GLY A 242 -10.97 -5.59 -15.04
CA GLY A 242 -9.57 -5.95 -15.27
C GLY A 242 -8.74 -5.86 -13.97
N PRO A 243 -7.48 -6.35 -13.98
CA PRO A 243 -6.63 -6.36 -12.80
C PRO A 243 -6.48 -4.95 -12.19
N ALA A 244 -6.50 -4.88 -10.86
CA ALA A 244 -6.24 -3.68 -10.09
C ALA A 244 -4.95 -3.83 -9.29
N LEU A 245 -4.17 -2.76 -9.22
CA LEU A 245 -2.88 -2.71 -8.54
C LEU A 245 -2.79 -1.42 -7.74
N THR A 246 -2.50 -1.52 -6.45
CA THR A 246 -2.21 -0.36 -5.60
C THR A 246 -0.82 -0.51 -5.02
N ILE A 247 0.04 0.48 -5.27
CA ILE A 247 1.38 0.57 -4.70
C ILE A 247 1.41 1.76 -3.75
N ARG A 248 1.65 1.49 -2.47
CA ARG A 248 1.90 2.51 -1.47
C ARG A 248 3.40 2.64 -1.27
N LYS A 249 3.95 3.76 -1.74
CA LYS A 249 5.39 3.97 -1.78
C LYS A 249 5.97 4.12 -0.38
N PHE A 250 7.11 3.48 -0.17
CA PHE A 250 7.88 3.70 1.04
C PHE A 250 8.59 5.05 0.93
N ARG A 251 8.20 6.03 1.76
CA ARG A 251 8.87 7.34 1.78
C ARG A 251 10.28 7.18 2.30
N LYS A 252 11.27 7.56 1.50
CA LYS A 252 12.69 7.57 1.91
C LYS A 252 12.99 8.68 2.92
N ASP A 253 12.25 9.78 2.86
CA ASP A 253 12.49 10.95 3.71
C ASP A 253 11.99 10.76 5.14
N LYS A 254 12.95 10.83 6.07
CA LYS A 254 12.69 10.83 7.51
C LYS A 254 12.28 12.24 7.94
N LEU A 255 10.97 12.44 8.15
CA LEU A 255 10.50 13.66 8.79
C LEU A 255 11.08 13.75 10.20
N LYS A 256 11.65 14.92 10.51
CA LYS A 256 12.18 15.29 11.82
C LYS A 256 11.13 16.08 12.60
N ILE A 257 11.32 16.18 13.92
CA ILE A 257 10.44 16.96 14.79
C ILE A 257 10.41 18.44 14.37
N THR A 258 11.54 18.95 13.86
CA THR A 258 11.68 20.32 13.33
C THR A 258 10.83 20.54 12.10
N ASP A 259 10.64 19.51 11.27
CA ASP A 259 9.80 19.61 10.07
C ASP A 259 8.33 19.70 10.47
N LEU A 260 7.91 18.94 11.50
CA LEU A 260 6.55 19.04 12.04
C LEU A 260 6.25 20.44 12.62
N VAL A 261 7.24 21.07 13.26
CA VAL A 261 7.12 22.48 13.69
C VAL A 261 7.05 23.41 12.47
N GLY A 262 7.91 23.21 11.47
CA GLY A 262 7.93 23.98 10.24
C GLY A 262 6.62 23.92 9.45
N PHE A 263 5.94 22.77 9.46
CA PHE A 263 4.60 22.59 8.88
C PHE A 263 3.48 23.16 9.73
N GLY A 264 3.77 23.65 10.95
CA GLY A 264 2.75 24.11 11.90
C GLY A 264 1.88 22.98 12.46
N SER A 265 2.31 21.72 12.34
CA SER A 265 1.58 20.55 12.87
C SER A 265 1.70 20.43 14.39
N ILE A 266 2.76 21.00 14.98
CA ILE A 266 2.97 21.10 16.42
C ILE A 266 3.69 22.41 16.75
N SER A 267 3.42 22.97 17.92
CA SER A 267 4.16 24.14 18.43
C SER A 267 5.55 23.73 18.93
N GLU A 268 6.51 24.67 18.96
CA GLU A 268 7.85 24.39 19.51
C GLU A 268 7.82 23.86 20.96
N PRO A 269 6.98 24.41 21.89
CA PRO A 269 6.87 23.82 23.22
C PRO A 269 6.29 22.40 23.21
N GLY A 270 5.36 22.10 22.30
CA GLY A 270 4.81 20.75 22.13
C GLY A 270 5.86 19.77 21.59
N ALA A 271 6.69 20.22 20.65
CA ALA A 271 7.81 19.45 20.14
C ALA A 271 8.81 19.12 21.25
N GLU A 272 9.12 20.07 22.14
CA GLU A 272 10.00 19.83 23.28
C GLU A 272 9.45 18.76 24.23
N ILE A 273 8.15 18.81 24.54
CA ILE A 273 7.49 17.77 25.34
C ILE A 273 7.65 16.40 24.67
N LEU A 274 7.45 16.31 23.36
CA LEU A 274 7.63 15.06 22.61
C LEU A 274 9.07 14.56 22.63
N ARG A 275 10.08 15.45 22.56
CA ARG A 275 11.50 15.09 22.71
C ARG A 275 11.75 14.44 24.08
N ILE A 276 11.25 15.06 25.15
CA ILE A 276 11.39 14.54 26.52
C ILE A 276 10.69 13.18 26.65
N ILE A 277 9.46 13.06 26.16
CA ILE A 277 8.70 11.81 26.17
C ILE A 277 9.46 10.68 25.49
N GLY A 278 10.04 10.94 24.31
CA GLY A 278 10.84 9.96 23.57
C GLY A 278 12.11 9.54 24.31
N ALA A 279 12.76 10.46 25.01
CA ALA A 279 13.98 10.18 25.79
C ALA A 279 13.69 9.47 27.12
N CYS A 280 12.51 9.66 27.71
CA CYS A 280 12.17 9.15 29.05
C CYS A 280 11.52 7.74 29.06
N ARG A 281 11.47 7.04 27.92
CA ARG A 281 10.83 5.70 27.79
C ARG A 281 9.39 5.64 28.31
N CYS A 282 8.65 6.73 28.12
CA CYS A 282 7.23 6.76 28.45
C CYS A 282 6.46 5.76 27.57
N ASN A 283 5.44 5.12 28.14
CA ASN A 283 4.47 4.36 27.35
C ASN A 283 3.54 5.34 26.63
N VAL A 284 3.62 5.38 25.30
CA VAL A 284 2.89 6.35 24.48
C VAL A 284 2.01 5.61 23.49
N LEU A 285 0.75 6.04 23.38
CA LEU A 285 -0.17 5.63 22.31
C LEU A 285 -0.45 6.83 21.41
N ILE A 286 -0.19 6.69 20.12
CA ILE A 286 -0.52 7.70 19.11
C ILE A 286 -1.79 7.27 18.39
N SER A 287 -2.83 8.10 18.47
CA SER A 287 -4.15 7.83 17.88
C SER A 287 -4.55 8.90 16.85
N GLY A 288 -5.52 8.58 16.00
CA GLY A 288 -5.95 9.44 14.89
C GLY A 288 -6.53 8.65 13.71
N GLY A 289 -7.23 9.35 12.81
CA GLY A 289 -7.82 8.76 11.60
C GLY A 289 -6.79 8.19 10.61
N THR A 290 -7.26 7.42 9.63
CA THR A 290 -6.40 6.96 8.52
C THR A 290 -5.80 8.17 7.79
N GLY A 291 -4.51 8.13 7.47
CA GLY A 291 -3.80 9.25 6.82
C GLY A 291 -3.45 10.44 7.72
N SER A 292 -3.80 10.43 9.01
CA SER A 292 -3.55 11.58 9.92
C SER A 292 -2.10 11.74 10.40
N GLY A 293 -1.14 10.98 9.84
CA GLY A 293 0.28 11.08 10.22
C GLY A 293 0.70 10.34 11.49
N LYS A 294 -0.07 9.35 11.97
CA LYS A 294 0.27 8.56 13.18
C LYS A 294 1.66 7.92 13.10
N THR A 295 1.90 7.12 12.06
CA THR A 295 3.20 6.46 11.89
C THR A 295 4.31 7.48 11.67
N THR A 296 4.02 8.60 11.01
CA THR A 296 4.96 9.72 10.85
C THR A 296 5.41 10.28 12.20
N LEU A 297 4.47 10.56 13.09
CA LEU A 297 4.78 11.05 14.43
C LEU A 297 5.55 10.01 15.24
N LEU A 298 5.16 8.73 15.16
CA LEU A 298 5.87 7.63 15.81
C LEU A 298 7.33 7.56 15.34
N ASN A 299 7.55 7.59 14.02
CA ASN A 299 8.87 7.54 13.42
C ASN A 299 9.72 8.77 13.74
N THR A 300 9.09 9.91 14.01
CA THR A 300 9.77 11.12 14.50
C THR A 300 10.21 10.94 15.95
N LEU A 301 9.36 10.36 16.80
CA LEU A 301 9.66 10.12 18.21
C LEU A 301 10.76 9.07 18.41
N THR A 302 10.86 8.08 17.52
CA THR A 302 11.91 7.05 17.63
C THR A 302 13.32 7.62 17.51
N ALA A 303 13.50 8.82 16.93
CA ALA A 303 14.78 9.51 16.87
C ALA A 303 15.35 9.90 18.24
N PHE A 304 14.52 9.98 19.28
CA PHE A 304 14.93 10.34 20.63
C PHE A 304 15.26 9.14 21.52
N ILE A 305 15.08 7.91 21.01
CA ILE A 305 15.50 6.69 21.70
C ILE A 305 17.03 6.65 21.71
N ALA A 306 17.64 6.45 22.88
CA ALA A 306 19.09 6.48 23.03
C ALA A 306 19.77 5.35 22.22
N PRO A 307 20.97 5.58 21.62
CA PRO A 307 21.63 4.59 20.75
C PRO A 307 22.00 3.26 21.43
N GLY A 308 22.16 3.26 22.76
CA GLY A 308 22.49 2.05 23.52
C GLY A 308 21.29 1.15 23.82
N GLU A 309 20.08 1.54 23.41
CA GLU A 309 18.86 0.80 23.67
C GLU A 309 18.60 -0.26 22.61
N ARG A 310 18.10 -1.42 23.07
CA ARG A 310 17.57 -2.44 22.17
C ARG A 310 16.12 -2.11 21.83
N VAL A 311 15.84 -1.94 20.54
CA VAL A 311 14.50 -1.66 20.03
C VAL A 311 13.97 -2.89 19.30
N ILE A 312 12.73 -3.28 19.60
CA ILE A 312 12.01 -4.36 18.93
C ILE A 312 10.76 -3.77 18.31
N THR A 313 10.55 -3.99 17.01
CA THR A 313 9.36 -3.53 16.30
C THR A 313 8.56 -4.72 15.83
N CYS A 314 7.25 -4.71 16.10
CA CYS A 314 6.31 -5.66 15.53
C CYS A 314 5.37 -4.87 14.61
N GLU A 315 5.51 -5.07 13.31
CA GLU A 315 4.73 -4.33 12.31
C GLU A 315 4.17 -5.33 11.29
N ASP A 316 2.85 -5.25 11.01
CA ASP A 316 2.26 -6.00 9.88
C ASP A 316 2.98 -5.63 8.58
N ALA A 317 3.37 -4.35 8.47
CA ALA A 317 4.42 -4.02 7.56
C ALA A 317 5.36 -2.93 8.04
N ALA A 318 6.67 -3.20 7.95
CA ALA A 318 7.75 -2.25 8.22
C ALA A 318 7.52 -0.88 7.57
N GLU A 319 7.13 0.10 8.38
CA GLU A 319 7.02 1.52 8.05
C GLU A 319 8.01 2.35 8.88
N LEU A 320 8.36 1.89 10.08
CA LEU A 320 9.31 2.57 10.94
C LEU A 320 10.71 2.62 10.30
N GLN A 321 11.49 3.65 10.61
CA GLN A 321 12.85 3.85 10.13
C GLN A 321 13.80 4.20 11.27
N LEU A 322 14.07 3.21 12.12
CA LEU A 322 14.90 3.34 13.31
C LEU A 322 16.34 3.70 12.96
N GLN A 323 16.95 4.58 13.76
CA GLN A 323 18.35 5.00 13.60
C GLN A 323 19.30 4.26 14.56
N GLN A 324 18.74 3.55 15.54
CA GLN A 324 19.49 2.85 16.57
C GLN A 324 20.22 1.63 15.98
N PRO A 325 21.42 1.29 16.48
CA PRO A 325 22.18 0.13 16.00
C PRO A 325 21.56 -1.20 16.44
N HIS A 326 20.96 -1.26 17.64
CA HIS A 326 20.42 -2.50 18.19
C HIS A 326 18.92 -2.64 17.93
N VAL A 327 18.55 -2.94 16.68
CA VAL A 327 17.15 -3.06 16.24
C VAL A 327 16.82 -4.50 15.82
N VAL A 328 15.65 -4.98 16.22
CA VAL A 328 15.05 -6.24 15.74
C VAL A 328 13.72 -5.91 15.06
N ARG A 329 13.53 -6.41 13.84
CA ARG A 329 12.34 -6.22 13.00
C ARG A 329 11.67 -7.55 12.67
#